data_AF-A0A7S0Z968-F1
#
_entry.id   AF-A0A7S0Z968-F1
#
_cell.length_a   1.000
_cell.length_b   1.000
_cell.length_c   1.000
_cell.angle_alpha   90.00
_cell.angle_beta   90.00
_cell.angle_gamma   90.00
#
_symmetry.space_group_name_H-M   'P 1'
#
loop_
_entity.id
_entity.type
_entity.pdbx_description
1 polymer ?
#
loop_
_entity_poly.entity_id
_entity_poly.type
_entity_poly.pdbx_seq_one_letter_code
_entity_poly.pdbx_strand_id
1 'polypeptide(L)'
;VEPAPPIAVVTDAVATLSVAAASAPPACATPLARVSKVKVDFRPFGAPLAFLAAAKMLGMDVACGEQVKTAPETPTAVVDGGAMTIVGALNMVDAIVSAVDGDSTLMGASAGEAEAIHHWLAQAKNFLPGGGFERQCEQVDEYLATRTYLVGHAITLADLAMWAEFTTNRQWLVIVKKNKC
;
A
#
# COMPACT_ATOMS: atom_id res chain seq x y z
N VAL A 1 49.54 -52.10 6.88
CA VAL A 1 48.08 -52.22 6.70
C VAL A 1 47.45 -51.89 8.03
N GLU A 2 47.11 -50.62 8.19
CA GLU A 2 46.61 -50.00 9.41
C GLU A 2 45.13 -49.66 9.17
N PRO A 3 44.20 -49.99 10.09
CA PRO A 3 42.78 -49.83 9.82
C PRO A 3 42.35 -48.36 9.91
N ALA A 4 41.59 -47.91 8.91
CA ALA A 4 41.00 -46.58 8.87
C ALA A 4 39.99 -46.37 10.03
N PRO A 5 39.94 -45.17 10.63
CA PRO A 5 38.98 -44.86 11.69
C PRO A 5 37.54 -44.76 11.15
N PRO A 6 36.52 -45.00 12.00
CA PRO A 6 35.13 -45.10 11.58
C PRO A 6 34.55 -43.76 11.12
N ILE A 7 33.73 -43.84 10.08
CA ILE A 7 32.99 -42.73 9.46
C ILE A 7 31.94 -42.22 10.45
N ALA A 8 32.05 -40.95 10.85
CA ALA A 8 31.03 -40.28 11.64
C ALA A 8 29.80 -40.00 10.75
N VAL A 9 28.70 -40.69 11.03
CA VAL A 9 27.40 -40.38 10.42
C VAL A 9 26.86 -39.12 11.09
N VAL A 10 26.97 -37.98 10.40
CA VAL A 10 26.29 -36.74 10.79
C VAL A 10 24.82 -36.91 10.42
N THR A 11 23.99 -37.23 11.42
CA THR A 11 22.54 -37.15 11.27
C THR A 11 22.13 -35.68 11.35
N ASP A 12 21.92 -35.06 10.19
CA ASP A 12 21.26 -33.76 10.13
C ASP A 12 19.83 -33.90 10.66
N ALA A 13 19.60 -33.35 11.84
CA ALA A 13 18.25 -33.13 12.33
C ALA A 13 17.64 -32.00 11.50
N VAL A 14 16.84 -32.36 10.50
CA VAL A 14 16.01 -31.42 9.74
C VAL A 14 15.03 -30.79 10.73
N ALA A 15 15.36 -29.59 11.21
CA ALA A 15 14.45 -28.75 11.97
C ALA A 15 13.28 -28.39 11.06
N THR A 16 12.15 -29.06 11.26
CA THR A 16 10.89 -28.70 10.61
C THR A 16 10.48 -27.35 11.19
N LEU A 17 10.67 -26.28 10.41
CA LEU A 17 10.15 -24.94 10.71
C LEU A 17 8.63 -25.02 10.69
N SER A 18 8.04 -25.21 11.86
CA SER A 18 6.62 -24.98 12.11
C SER A 18 6.37 -23.49 11.91
N VAL A 19 5.81 -23.12 10.76
CA VAL A 19 5.25 -21.77 10.55
C VAL A 19 4.11 -21.64 11.56
N ALA A 20 4.38 -20.93 12.66
CA ALA A 20 3.35 -20.49 13.57
C ALA A 20 2.34 -19.69 12.73
N ALA A 21 1.11 -20.22 12.64
CA ALA A 21 -0.01 -19.54 12.03
C ALA A 21 -0.02 -18.10 12.54
N ALA A 22 0.03 -17.16 11.61
CA ALA A 22 -0.06 -15.73 11.90
C ALA A 22 -1.21 -15.52 12.88
N SER A 23 -0.86 -14.99 14.05
CA SER A 23 -1.81 -14.49 15.04
C SER A 23 -2.89 -13.70 14.30
N ALA A 24 -4.14 -14.12 14.45
CA ALA A 24 -5.28 -13.40 13.92
C ALA A 24 -5.17 -11.89 14.24
N PRO A 25 -5.45 -11.01 13.27
CA PRO A 25 -5.49 -9.57 13.55
C PRO A 25 -6.57 -9.29 14.61
N PRO A 26 -6.37 -8.25 15.45
CA PRO A 26 -7.32 -7.89 16.49
C PRO A 26 -8.71 -7.66 15.89
N ALA A 27 -9.73 -8.14 16.61
CA ALA A 27 -11.12 -8.20 16.19
C ALA A 27 -11.66 -6.86 15.65
N CYS A 28 -12.08 -6.91 14.39
CA CYS A 28 -13.20 -6.21 13.76
C CYS A 28 -13.40 -4.73 14.16
N ALA A 29 -12.58 -3.85 13.61
CA ALA A 29 -13.18 -2.66 13.01
C ALA A 29 -13.99 -3.15 11.81
N THR A 30 -15.27 -2.80 11.70
CA THR A 30 -16.09 -3.18 10.55
C THR A 30 -15.31 -2.88 9.27
N PRO A 31 -14.98 -3.90 8.45
CA PRO A 31 -14.22 -3.66 7.24
C PRO A 31 -15.02 -2.70 6.35
N LEU A 32 -14.32 -1.76 5.72
CA LEU A 32 -14.92 -0.86 4.75
C LEU A 32 -15.57 -1.71 3.66
N ALA A 33 -16.88 -1.55 3.44
CA ALA A 33 -17.57 -2.26 2.36
C ALA A 33 -17.66 -1.36 1.12
N ARG A 34 -17.63 -1.97 -0.08
CA ARG A 34 -17.77 -1.23 -1.35
C ARG A 34 -19.08 -0.42 -1.46
N VAL A 35 -20.12 -0.84 -0.74
CA VAL A 35 -21.45 -0.18 -0.72
C VAL A 35 -21.55 0.93 0.32
N SER A 36 -20.54 1.13 1.17
CA SER A 36 -20.58 2.14 2.22
C SER A 36 -20.51 3.56 1.66
N LYS A 37 -21.21 4.48 2.33
CA LYS A 37 -21.12 5.92 2.02
C LYS A 37 -19.95 6.52 2.78
N VAL A 38 -19.02 7.14 2.06
CA VAL A 38 -17.81 7.70 2.68
C VAL A 38 -17.80 9.21 2.50
N LYS A 39 -17.69 9.94 3.61
CA LYS A 39 -17.37 11.37 3.57
C LYS A 39 -15.90 11.55 3.93
N VAL A 40 -15.13 12.23 3.07
CA VAL A 40 -13.70 12.48 3.29
C VAL A 40 -13.47 13.97 3.48
N ASP A 41 -12.98 14.35 4.65
CA ASP A 41 -12.57 15.72 4.98
C ASP A 41 -11.04 15.85 4.91
N PHE A 42 -10.56 16.83 4.15
CA PHE A 42 -9.14 17.09 3.94
C PHE A 42 -8.87 18.55 3.59
N ARG A 43 -7.62 19.02 3.81
CA ARG A 43 -7.18 20.36 3.39
C ARG A 43 -6.88 20.40 1.89
N PRO A 44 -6.91 21.59 1.25
CA PRO A 44 -6.65 21.74 -0.19
C PRO A 44 -5.37 21.07 -0.74
N PHE A 45 -4.34 20.88 0.10
CA PHE A 45 -3.07 20.23 -0.28
C PHE A 45 -2.84 18.88 0.42
N GLY A 46 -3.84 18.34 1.11
CA GLY A 46 -3.78 17.08 1.88
C GLY A 46 -4.77 16.04 1.38
N ALA A 47 -5.15 16.11 0.11
CA ALA A 47 -6.11 15.18 -0.49
C ALA A 47 -5.55 13.75 -0.48
N PRO A 48 -6.31 12.74 0.01
CA PRO A 48 -5.89 11.35 -0.04
C PRO A 48 -6.10 10.79 -1.46
N LEU A 49 -5.24 11.18 -2.39
CA LEU A 49 -5.41 10.94 -3.83
C LEU A 49 -5.54 9.46 -4.17
N ALA A 50 -4.71 8.59 -3.57
CA ALA A 50 -4.77 7.14 -3.78
C ALA A 50 -6.14 6.57 -3.41
N PHE A 51 -6.67 6.95 -2.24
CA PHE A 51 -7.98 6.52 -1.78
C PHE A 51 -9.10 7.01 -2.71
N LEU A 52 -9.09 8.30 -3.08
CA LEU A 52 -10.12 8.87 -3.95
C LEU A 52 -10.11 8.22 -5.34
N ALA A 53 -8.92 7.94 -5.89
CA ALA A 53 -8.77 7.25 -7.16
C ALA A 53 -9.27 5.80 -7.08
N ALA A 54 -8.85 5.06 -6.04
CA ALA A 54 -9.29 3.69 -5.83
C ALA A 54 -10.82 3.61 -5.65
N ALA A 55 -11.38 4.44 -4.78
CA ALA A 55 -12.82 4.48 -4.52
C ALA A 55 -13.63 4.80 -5.79
N LYS A 56 -13.12 5.70 -6.64
CA LYS A 56 -13.72 5.99 -7.95
C LYS A 56 -13.66 4.78 -8.90
N MET A 57 -12.53 4.08 -8.97
CA MET A 57 -12.40 2.87 -9.78
C MET A 57 -13.33 1.75 -9.30
N LEU A 58 -13.61 1.70 -8.01
CA LEU A 58 -14.50 0.73 -7.37
C LEU A 58 -15.98 1.13 -7.41
N GLY A 59 -16.31 2.33 -7.91
CA GLY A 59 -17.68 2.85 -7.96
C GLY A 59 -18.29 3.17 -6.60
N MET A 60 -17.48 3.50 -5.60
CA MET A 60 -17.94 3.83 -4.24
C MET A 60 -18.57 5.24 -4.19
N ASP A 61 -19.57 5.41 -3.32
CA ASP A 61 -20.20 6.72 -3.06
C ASP A 61 -19.33 7.54 -2.08
N VAL A 62 -18.45 8.37 -2.63
CA VAL A 62 -17.52 9.21 -1.87
C VAL A 62 -17.85 10.69 -2.03
N ALA A 63 -18.15 11.34 -0.91
CA ALA A 63 -18.35 12.79 -0.83
C ALA A 63 -17.12 13.47 -0.22
N CYS A 64 -16.61 14.51 -0.89
CA CYS A 64 -15.54 15.35 -0.34
C CYS A 64 -16.13 16.45 0.54
N GLY A 65 -15.52 16.66 1.71
CA GLY A 65 -15.80 17.78 2.60
C GLY A 65 -15.37 19.13 2.01
N GLU A 66 -15.75 20.20 2.72
CA GLU A 66 -15.39 21.56 2.33
C GLU A 66 -13.86 21.77 2.40
N GLN A 67 -13.28 22.29 1.32
CA GLN A 67 -11.83 22.44 1.16
C GLN A 67 -11.33 23.74 1.81
N VAL A 68 -11.42 23.79 3.14
CA VAL A 68 -11.04 24.96 3.95
C VAL A 68 -9.74 24.72 4.71
N LYS A 69 -9.01 25.81 5.02
CA LYS A 69 -7.77 25.74 5.82
C LYS A 69 -8.01 25.23 7.25
N THR A 70 -9.24 25.35 7.74
CA THR A 70 -9.68 24.88 9.07
C THR A 70 -10.01 23.38 9.09
N ALA A 71 -9.99 22.70 7.94
CA ALA A 71 -10.19 21.25 7.86
C ALA A 71 -9.06 20.50 8.61
N PRO A 72 -9.28 19.21 8.97
CA PRO A 72 -8.27 18.38 9.61
C PRO A 72 -6.93 18.38 8.88
N GLU A 73 -5.82 18.47 9.62
CA GLU A 73 -4.47 18.44 9.04
C GLU A 73 -4.17 17.12 8.35
N THR A 74 -4.62 16.03 8.97
CA THR A 74 -4.58 14.69 8.41
C THR A 74 -5.94 14.38 7.79
N PRO A 75 -6.01 13.90 6.54
CA PRO A 75 -7.27 13.55 5.91
C PRO A 75 -8.01 12.52 6.76
N THR A 76 -9.32 12.71 6.91
CA THR A 76 -10.18 11.87 7.74
C THR A 76 -11.39 11.43 6.94
N ALA A 77 -11.68 10.13 6.94
CA ALA A 77 -12.81 9.53 6.27
C ALA A 77 -13.81 9.04 7.33
N VAL A 78 -15.06 9.43 7.18
CA VAL A 78 -16.20 9.01 8.00
C VAL A 78 -17.09 8.11 7.15
N VAL A 79 -17.26 6.87 7.59
CA VAL A 79 -18.00 5.83 6.88
C VAL A 79 -19.38 5.66 7.52
N ASP A 80 -20.41 5.54 6.68
CA ASP A 80 -21.80 5.26 7.06
C ASP A 80 -22.32 6.19 8.18
N GLY A 81 -21.98 7.48 8.07
CA GLY A 81 -22.46 8.52 8.99
C GLY A 81 -21.82 8.51 10.38
N GLY A 82 -20.70 7.78 10.57
CA GLY A 82 -19.95 7.76 11.84
C GLY A 82 -19.74 6.38 12.44
N ALA A 83 -20.14 5.30 11.75
CA ALA A 83 -19.93 3.94 12.21
C ALA A 83 -18.44 3.55 12.26
N MET A 84 -17.64 4.13 11.37
CA MET A 84 -16.19 3.96 11.31
C MET A 84 -15.54 5.29 10.89
N THR A 85 -14.42 5.62 11.54
CA THR A 85 -13.60 6.76 11.17
C THR A 85 -12.18 6.29 10.88
N ILE A 86 -11.66 6.65 9.72
CA ILE A 86 -10.30 6.32 9.28
C ILE A 86 -9.51 7.62 9.16
N VAL A 87 -8.38 7.72 9.85
CA VAL A 87 -7.50 8.89 9.84
C VAL A 87 -6.22 8.55 9.11
N GLY A 88 -5.82 9.36 8.13
CA GLY A 88 -4.59 9.21 7.35
C GLY A 88 -4.82 8.62 5.96
N ALA A 89 -4.15 9.18 4.95
CA ALA A 89 -4.36 8.81 3.55
C ALA A 89 -4.04 7.34 3.27
N LEU A 90 -2.88 6.84 3.73
CA LEU A 90 -2.47 5.45 3.51
C LEU A 90 -3.32 4.46 4.32
N ASN A 91 -3.79 4.84 5.51
CA ASN A 91 -4.73 4.02 6.28
C ASN A 91 -6.08 3.88 5.56
N MET A 92 -6.51 4.90 4.81
CA MET A 92 -7.69 4.77 3.95
C MET A 92 -7.44 3.80 2.78
N VAL A 93 -6.23 3.77 2.23
CA VAL A 93 -5.86 2.77 1.20
C VAL A 93 -5.86 1.36 1.79
N ASP A 94 -5.34 1.16 3.01
CA ASP A 94 -5.44 -0.12 3.70
C ASP A 94 -6.89 -0.56 3.92
N ALA A 95 -7.78 0.38 4.24
CA ALA A 95 -9.20 0.09 4.38
C ALA A 95 -9.84 -0.35 3.05
N ILE A 96 -9.38 0.20 1.92
CA ILE A 96 -9.82 -0.25 0.58
C ILE A 96 -9.47 -1.72 0.35
N VAL A 97 -8.33 -2.23 0.87
CA VAL A 97 -7.98 -3.65 0.75
C VAL A 97 -9.10 -4.55 1.28
N SER A 98 -9.70 -4.17 2.40
CA SER A 98 -10.85 -4.91 2.96
C SER A 98 -12.12 -4.78 2.10
N ALA A 99 -12.28 -3.65 1.38
CA ALA A 99 -13.42 -3.40 0.49
C ALA A 99 -13.35 -4.17 -0.83
N VAL A 100 -12.16 -4.68 -1.18
CA VAL A 100 -11.88 -5.42 -2.43
C VAL A 100 -11.51 -6.88 -2.18
N ASP A 101 -11.79 -7.40 -0.98
CA ASP A 101 -11.54 -8.80 -0.67
C ASP A 101 -12.29 -9.72 -1.65
N GLY A 102 -11.54 -10.53 -2.40
CA GLY A 102 -12.05 -11.38 -3.49
C GLY A 102 -12.20 -10.71 -4.86
N ASP A 103 -11.84 -9.43 -5.02
CA ASP A 103 -11.85 -8.71 -6.29
C ASP A 103 -10.42 -8.58 -6.86
N SER A 104 -10.21 -9.10 -8.07
CA SER A 104 -8.90 -9.08 -8.72
C SER A 104 -8.53 -7.74 -9.37
N THR A 105 -9.44 -6.76 -9.39
CA THR A 105 -9.24 -5.51 -10.14
C THR A 105 -8.12 -4.64 -9.57
N LEU A 106 -8.03 -4.50 -8.23
CA LEU A 106 -7.02 -3.66 -7.58
C LEU A 106 -6.03 -4.43 -6.69
N MET A 107 -6.34 -5.70 -6.37
CA MET A 107 -5.47 -6.59 -5.55
C MET A 107 -4.69 -7.61 -6.39
N GLY A 108 -4.66 -7.45 -7.71
CA GLY A 108 -3.98 -8.37 -8.62
C GLY A 108 -4.76 -9.65 -8.88
N ALA A 109 -4.29 -10.43 -9.85
CA ALA A 109 -4.94 -11.65 -10.33
C ALA A 109 -4.52 -12.91 -9.56
N SER A 110 -3.47 -12.85 -8.75
CA SER A 110 -2.93 -13.99 -8.01
C SER A 110 -2.55 -13.63 -6.58
N ALA A 111 -2.46 -14.64 -5.71
CA ALA A 111 -2.00 -14.44 -4.32
C ALA A 111 -0.58 -13.84 -4.25
N GLY A 112 0.30 -14.20 -5.19
CA GLY A 112 1.64 -13.62 -5.26
C GLY A 112 1.63 -12.14 -5.66
N GLU A 113 0.71 -11.74 -6.55
CA GLU A 113 0.50 -10.32 -6.87
C GLU A 113 -0.10 -9.56 -5.69
N ALA A 114 -1.07 -10.14 -4.97
CA ALA A 114 -1.62 -9.54 -3.76
C ALA A 114 -0.53 -9.29 -2.69
N GLU A 115 0.37 -10.26 -2.48
CA GLU A 115 1.52 -10.10 -1.57
C GLU A 115 2.48 -8.99 -2.03
N ALA A 116 2.80 -8.93 -3.33
CA ALA A 116 3.60 -7.86 -3.90
C ALA A 116 2.93 -6.48 -3.73
N ILE A 117 1.60 -6.39 -3.86
CA ILE A 117 0.84 -5.17 -3.62
C ILE A 117 0.96 -4.75 -2.15
N HIS A 118 0.79 -5.67 -1.21
CA HIS A 118 0.99 -5.38 0.21
C HIS A 118 2.41 -4.88 0.52
N HIS A 119 3.42 -5.45 -0.13
CA HIS A 119 4.80 -4.96 -0.03
C HIS A 119 4.93 -3.50 -0.51
N TRP A 120 4.36 -3.17 -1.67
CA TRP A 120 4.38 -1.80 -2.18
C TRP A 120 3.57 -0.81 -1.32
N LEU A 121 2.46 -1.24 -0.72
CA LEU A 121 1.72 -0.43 0.26
C LEU A 121 2.56 -0.14 1.51
N ALA A 122 3.31 -1.12 1.99
CA ALA A 122 4.26 -0.92 3.08
C ALA A 122 5.42 0.01 2.67
N GLN A 123 5.92 -0.13 1.44
CA GLN A 123 6.95 0.74 0.89
C GLN A 123 6.47 2.19 0.77
N ALA A 124 5.23 2.42 0.32
CA ALA A 124 4.62 3.75 0.24
C ALA A 124 4.60 4.46 1.61
N LYS A 125 4.31 3.72 2.69
CA LYS A 125 4.37 4.27 4.08
C LYS A 125 5.76 4.71 4.50
N ASN A 126 6.79 4.12 3.90
CA ASN A 126 8.19 4.46 4.17
C ASN A 126 8.72 5.54 3.20
N PHE A 127 7.90 6.01 2.26
CA PHE A 127 8.30 6.97 1.23
C PHE A 127 8.39 8.39 1.81
N LEU A 128 9.52 8.71 2.45
CA LEU A 128 9.65 9.95 3.20
C LEU A 128 10.26 11.10 2.37
N PRO A 129 9.78 12.35 2.55
CA PRO A 129 10.45 13.53 2.02
C PRO A 129 11.81 13.73 2.68
N GLY A 130 12.74 14.38 1.97
CA GLY A 130 14.05 14.77 2.47
C GLY A 130 15.20 14.44 1.53
N GLY A 131 16.41 14.35 2.07
CA GLY A 131 17.63 14.10 1.29
C GLY A 131 17.66 12.73 0.59
N GLY A 132 16.89 11.75 1.08
CA GLY A 132 16.78 10.42 0.48
C GLY A 132 15.72 10.31 -0.62
N PHE A 133 14.91 11.35 -0.88
CA PHE A 133 13.78 11.27 -1.80
C PHE A 133 14.21 11.00 -3.25
N GLU A 134 15.26 11.66 -3.75
CA GLU A 134 15.78 11.44 -5.11
C GLU A 134 16.22 9.99 -5.31
N ARG A 135 16.97 9.43 -4.36
CA ARG A 135 17.40 8.02 -4.39
C ARG A 135 16.24 7.04 -4.33
N GLN A 136 15.22 7.33 -3.53
CA GLN A 136 14.03 6.48 -3.46
C GLN A 136 13.25 6.49 -4.80
N CYS A 137 13.20 7.64 -5.49
CA CYS A 137 12.60 7.71 -6.82
C CYS A 137 13.42 6.92 -7.85
N GLU A 138 14.75 7.04 -7.84
CA GLU A 138 15.66 6.28 -8.72
C GLU A 138 15.47 4.76 -8.56
N GLN A 139 15.26 4.28 -7.32
CA GLN A 139 14.99 2.85 -7.07
C GLN A 139 13.68 2.37 -7.69
N VAL A 140 12.64 3.21 -7.65
CA VAL A 140 11.35 2.87 -8.27
C VAL A 140 11.43 2.96 -9.79
N ASP A 141 12.17 3.93 -10.33
CA ASP A 141 12.44 4.04 -11.77
C ASP A 141 13.19 2.80 -12.29
N GLU A 142 14.27 2.38 -11.62
CA GLU A 142 14.99 1.16 -11.98
C GLU A 142 14.09 -0.09 -11.94
N TYR A 143 13.18 -0.17 -10.96
CA TYR A 143 12.20 -1.25 -10.89
C TYR A 143 11.22 -1.25 -12.07
N LEU A 144 10.78 -0.06 -12.49
CA LEU A 144 9.86 0.17 -13.60
C LEU A 144 10.55 0.14 -14.98
N ALA A 145 11.88 0.18 -15.05
CA ALA A 145 12.61 0.12 -16.31
C ALA A 145 12.28 -1.13 -17.17
N THR A 146 11.81 -2.20 -16.53
CA THR A 146 11.37 -3.44 -17.19
C THR A 146 9.87 -3.72 -17.05
N ARG A 147 9.09 -2.80 -16.46
CA ARG A 147 7.69 -3.00 -16.08
C ARG A 147 6.83 -1.77 -16.38
N THR A 148 5.61 -2.00 -16.85
CA THR A 148 4.66 -0.90 -17.08
C THR A 148 3.89 -0.51 -15.80
N TYR A 149 3.71 -1.46 -14.89
CA TYR A 149 3.03 -1.28 -13.60
C TYR A 149 3.89 -1.87 -12.48
N LEU A 150 3.67 -1.45 -11.24
CA LEU A 150 4.42 -1.96 -10.09
C LEU A 150 4.13 -3.44 -9.84
N VAL A 151 2.90 -3.90 -10.10
CA VAL A 151 2.51 -5.30 -9.95
C VAL A 151 1.63 -5.72 -11.12
N GLY A 152 1.95 -6.88 -11.71
CA GLY A 152 1.15 -7.49 -12.77
C GLY A 152 1.14 -6.67 -14.07
N HIS A 153 -0.05 -6.58 -14.68
CA HIS A 153 -0.25 -5.99 -16.02
C HIS A 153 -1.39 -4.97 -16.07
N ALA A 154 -1.84 -4.46 -14.91
CA ALA A 154 -2.89 -3.47 -14.80
C ALA A 154 -2.60 -2.51 -13.62
N ILE A 155 -3.36 -1.41 -13.54
CA ILE A 155 -3.29 -0.50 -12.39
C ILE A 155 -3.81 -1.21 -11.14
N THR A 156 -2.99 -1.26 -10.09
CA THR A 156 -3.32 -1.85 -8.79
C THR A 156 -3.27 -0.81 -7.67
N LEU A 157 -3.61 -1.21 -6.43
CA LEU A 157 -3.42 -0.35 -5.27
C LEU A 157 -1.96 0.08 -5.07
N ALA A 158 -0.99 -0.75 -5.48
CA ALA A 158 0.43 -0.41 -5.41
C ALA A 158 0.73 0.85 -6.24
N ASP A 159 0.26 0.88 -7.48
CA ASP A 159 0.45 2.00 -8.40
C ASP A 159 -0.19 3.28 -7.86
N LEU A 160 -1.44 3.17 -7.39
CA LEU A 160 -2.19 4.31 -6.85
C LEU A 160 -1.53 4.87 -5.58
N ALA A 161 -1.06 4.00 -4.68
CA ALA A 161 -0.39 4.42 -3.45
C ALA A 161 0.92 5.16 -3.75
N MET A 162 1.81 4.55 -4.54
CA MET A 162 3.08 5.18 -4.89
C MET A 162 2.89 6.47 -5.69
N TRP A 163 1.95 6.49 -6.65
CA TRP A 163 1.60 7.70 -7.40
C TRP A 163 1.16 8.84 -6.47
N ALA A 164 0.34 8.55 -5.45
CA ALA A 164 -0.07 9.57 -4.49
C ALA A 164 1.11 10.07 -3.65
N GLU A 165 2.00 9.19 -3.18
CA GLU A 165 3.19 9.60 -2.42
C GLU A 165 4.15 10.46 -3.24
N PHE A 166 4.33 10.14 -4.53
CA PHE A 166 5.11 10.99 -5.44
C PHE A 166 4.46 12.36 -5.60
N THR A 167 3.21 12.40 -6.02
CA THR A 167 2.54 13.66 -6.43
C THR A 167 2.24 14.60 -5.26
N THR A 168 2.10 14.07 -4.05
CA THR A 168 1.90 14.88 -2.84
C THR A 168 3.22 15.43 -2.28
N ASN A 169 4.36 14.88 -2.69
CA ASN A 169 5.67 15.36 -2.25
C ASN A 169 6.14 16.57 -3.07
N ARG A 170 6.44 17.68 -2.39
CA ARG A 170 6.91 18.93 -3.03
C ARG A 170 8.22 18.77 -3.81
N GLN A 171 9.05 17.79 -3.44
CA GLN A 171 10.32 17.53 -4.13
C GLN A 171 10.12 16.84 -5.48
N TRP A 172 8.95 16.21 -5.73
CA TRP A 172 8.65 15.52 -6.97
C TRP A 172 8.79 16.41 -8.21
N LEU A 173 8.28 17.64 -8.15
CA LEU A 173 8.37 18.61 -9.25
C LEU A 173 9.83 18.94 -9.61
N VAL A 174 10.74 18.90 -8.64
CA VAL A 174 12.17 19.14 -8.88
C VAL A 174 12.79 17.96 -9.62
N ILE A 175 12.43 16.73 -9.26
CA ILE A 175 12.92 15.51 -9.92
C ILE A 175 12.42 15.45 -11.37
N VAL A 176 11.11 15.67 -11.57
CA VAL A 176 10.50 15.69 -12.92
C VAL A 176 11.19 16.72 -13.81
N LYS A 177 11.47 17.93 -13.28
CA LYS A 177 12.16 18.97 -14.04
C LYS A 177 13.61 18.60 -14.38
N LYS A 178 14.28 17.81 -13.54
CA LYS A 178 15.64 17.32 -13.79
C LYS A 178 15.68 16.14 -14.79
N ASN A 179 14.52 15.55 -15.13
CA ASN A 179 14.40 14.38 -15.99
C ASN A 179 15.29 13.21 -15.55
N LYS A 180 15.29 12.95 -14.23
CA LYS A 180 16.16 11.98 -13.54
C LYS A 180 15.45 10.68 -13.14
N CYS A 181 14.16 10.58 -13.42
CA CYS A 181 13.30 9.44 -13.22
C CYS A 181 12.20 9.50 -14.30
#